data_AF-A0A927W762-F1
#
_entry.id   AF-A0A927W762-F1
#
_cell.length_a   1.000
_cell.length_b   1.000
_cell.length_c   1.000
_cell.angle_alpha   90.00
_cell.angle_beta   90.00
_cell.angle_gamma   90.00
#
_symmetry.space_group_name_H-M   'P 1'
#
loop_
_entity.id
_entity.type
_entity.pdbx_description
1 polymer ?
#
loop_
_entity_poly.entity_id
_entity_poly.type
_entity_poly.pdbx_seq_one_letter_code
_entity_poly.pdbx_strand_id
1 'polypeptide(L)'
;MYNAGANAYNAYKNNSVNYASKEQLLLMLLDGAVKFAKMARQAILDKDVKSSHENLVKTQDIFTELMITLDQNAGEWAVNMYKIYEFIKERLFQANIKKDVKIIDEVMPLIEEVRNTWQEAYEVSKGKR
;
A
#
# COMPACT_ATOMS: atom_id res chain seq x y z
N MET A 1 28.42 19.26 7.75
CA MET A 1 29.03 17.92 7.90
C MET A 1 28.19 16.92 7.11
N TYR A 2 28.87 16.11 6.30
CA TYR A 2 28.48 15.02 5.39
C TYR A 2 26.98 14.65 5.20
N ASN A 3 26.48 14.93 4.00
CA ASN A 3 25.18 14.46 3.46
C ASN A 3 25.34 13.23 2.54
N ALA A 4 26.39 12.42 2.74
CA ALA A 4 26.67 11.27 1.87
C ALA A 4 25.79 10.05 2.18
N GLY A 5 25.35 9.88 3.44
CA GLY A 5 24.46 8.79 3.85
C GLY A 5 23.05 8.90 3.24
N ALA A 6 22.50 10.13 3.16
CA ALA A 6 21.22 10.39 2.51
C ALA A 6 21.29 10.16 0.99
N ASN A 7 22.39 10.59 0.35
CA ASN A 7 22.61 10.35 -1.08
C ASN A 7 22.80 8.87 -1.41
N ALA A 8 23.54 8.12 -0.58
CA ALA A 8 23.70 6.68 -0.75
C ALA A 8 22.35 5.96 -0.57
N TYR A 9 21.58 6.25 0.49
CA TYR A 9 20.27 5.65 0.73
C TYR A 9 19.28 5.94 -0.41
N ASN A 10 19.25 7.17 -0.91
CA ASN A 10 18.42 7.56 -2.05
C ASN A 10 18.87 6.84 -3.34
N ALA A 11 20.18 6.70 -3.57
CA ALA A 11 20.71 5.95 -4.70
C ALA A 11 20.37 4.44 -4.60
N TYR A 12 20.44 3.84 -3.43
CA TYR A 12 20.03 2.44 -3.21
C TYR A 12 18.54 2.24 -3.45
N LYS A 13 17.69 3.14 -2.93
CA LYS A 13 16.24 3.09 -3.14
C LYS A 13 15.87 3.26 -4.62
N ASN A 14 16.54 4.17 -5.32
CA ASN A 14 16.32 4.38 -6.75
C ASN A 14 16.78 3.17 -7.57
N ASN A 15 17.95 2.60 -7.25
CA ASN A 15 18.42 1.38 -7.92
C ASN A 15 17.50 0.19 -7.65
N SER A 16 17.01 0.01 -6.42
CA SER A 16 16.10 -1.09 -6.11
C SER A 16 14.79 -1.00 -6.89
N VAL A 17 14.29 0.22 -7.16
CA VAL A 17 13.12 0.43 -8.02
C VAL A 17 13.47 0.18 -9.49
N ASN A 18 14.60 0.72 -9.99
CA ASN A 18 14.98 0.63 -11.41
C ASN A 18 15.25 -0.79 -11.90
N TYR A 19 15.70 -1.69 -11.02
CA TYR A 19 16.02 -3.09 -11.37
C TYR A 19 15.00 -4.11 -10.83
N ALA A 20 13.90 -3.66 -10.20
CA ALA A 20 12.86 -4.54 -9.72
C ALA A 20 12.03 -5.12 -10.89
N SER A 21 11.69 -6.41 -10.79
CA SER A 21 10.65 -7.01 -11.62
C SER A 21 9.28 -6.40 -11.32
N LYS A 22 8.32 -6.56 -12.24
CA LYS A 22 6.95 -6.04 -12.06
C LYS A 22 6.30 -6.55 -10.77
N GLU A 23 6.53 -7.82 -10.45
CA GLU A 23 6.02 -8.45 -9.24
C GLU A 23 6.68 -7.85 -7.98
N GLN A 24 7.99 -7.56 -8.03
CA GLN A 24 8.68 -6.89 -6.92
C GLN A 24 8.19 -5.44 -6.74
N LEU A 25 7.93 -4.70 -7.82
CA LEU A 25 7.35 -3.36 -7.75
C LEU A 25 5.96 -3.38 -7.10
N LEU A 26 5.13 -4.36 -7.45
CA LEU A 26 3.83 -4.58 -6.81
C LEU A 26 3.95 -4.80 -5.30
N LEU A 27 4.86 -5.67 -4.87
CA LEU A 27 5.11 -5.93 -3.45
C LEU A 27 5.62 -4.68 -2.72
N MET A 28 6.51 -3.91 -3.35
CA MET A 28 6.99 -2.64 -2.79
C MET A 28 5.88 -1.60 -2.63
N LEU A 29 4.93 -1.54 -3.57
CA LEU A 29 3.74 -0.68 -3.46
C LEU A 29 2.87 -1.11 -2.27
N LEU A 30 2.63 -2.41 -2.12
CA LEU A 30 1.82 -2.96 -1.02
C LEU A 30 2.49 -2.77 0.35
N ASP A 31 3.80 -2.95 0.44
CA ASP A 31 4.58 -2.60 1.64
C ASP A 31 4.46 -1.10 1.95
N GLY A 32 4.50 -0.26 0.91
CA GLY A 32 4.23 1.17 1.00
C GLY A 32 2.84 1.48 1.55
N ALA A 33 1.80 0.80 1.08
CA ALA A 33 0.42 0.98 1.54
C ALA A 33 0.27 0.66 3.03
N VAL A 34 0.81 -0.48 3.50
CA VAL A 34 0.82 -0.84 4.93
C VAL A 34 1.56 0.22 5.75
N LYS A 35 2.74 0.65 5.29
CA LYS A 35 3.55 1.67 5.97
C LYS A 35 2.79 3.00 6.08
N PHE A 36 2.23 3.51 4.98
CA PHE A 36 1.51 4.78 4.98
C PHE A 36 0.24 4.69 5.82
N ALA A 37 -0.50 3.58 5.78
CA ALA A 37 -1.66 3.39 6.63
C ALA A 37 -1.29 3.44 8.14
N LYS A 38 -0.17 2.81 8.53
CA LYS A 38 0.35 2.88 9.92
C LYS A 38 0.79 4.29 10.31
N MET A 39 1.44 5.01 9.40
CA MET A 39 1.82 6.42 9.62
C MET A 39 0.59 7.32 9.76
N ALA A 40 -0.41 7.13 8.91
CA ALA A 40 -1.69 7.84 9.00
C ALA A 40 -2.39 7.60 10.34
N ARG A 41 -2.45 6.34 10.78
CA ARG A 41 -2.99 5.94 12.08
C ARG A 41 -2.34 6.70 13.22
N GLN A 42 -1.00 6.69 13.27
CA GLN A 42 -0.25 7.38 14.32
C GLN A 42 -0.48 8.90 14.26
N ALA A 43 -0.47 9.49 13.06
CA ALA A 43 -0.72 10.91 12.89
C ALA A 43 -2.13 11.33 13.36
N ILE A 44 -3.15 10.48 13.20
CA ILE A 44 -4.49 10.76 13.78
C ILE A 44 -4.42 10.79 15.31
N LEU A 45 -3.75 9.81 15.93
CA LEU A 45 -3.59 9.76 17.40
C LEU A 45 -2.84 10.99 17.92
N ASP A 46 -1.83 11.43 17.19
CA ASP A 46 -1.02 12.61 17.51
C ASP A 46 -1.72 13.94 17.16
N LYS A 47 -2.93 13.88 16.58
CA LYS A 47 -3.71 15.02 16.08
C LYS A 47 -2.99 15.82 14.97
N ASP A 48 -2.05 15.21 14.27
CA ASP A 48 -1.42 15.76 13.07
C ASP A 48 -2.33 15.53 11.85
N VAL A 49 -3.21 16.50 11.61
CA VAL A 49 -4.18 16.47 10.51
C VAL A 49 -3.51 16.45 9.14
N LYS A 50 -2.38 17.15 8.98
CA LYS A 50 -1.67 17.24 7.71
C LYS A 50 -1.01 15.91 7.37
N SER A 51 -0.22 15.38 8.29
CA SER A 51 0.47 14.09 8.09
C SER A 51 -0.53 12.94 7.94
N SER A 52 -1.62 12.93 8.71
CA SER A 52 -2.67 11.91 8.54
C SER A 52 -3.32 11.98 7.16
N HIS A 53 -3.64 13.19 6.67
CA HIS A 53 -4.19 13.36 5.32
C HIS A 53 -3.23 12.89 4.24
N GLU A 54 -1.97 13.35 4.27
CA GLU A 54 -0.96 13.00 3.28
C GLU A 54 -0.74 11.50 3.18
N ASN A 55 -0.65 10.81 4.32
CA ASN A 55 -0.45 9.37 4.33
C ASN A 55 -1.71 8.60 3.90
N LEU A 56 -2.92 9.05 4.28
CA LEU A 56 -4.16 8.43 3.82
C LEU A 56 -4.38 8.56 2.31
N VAL A 57 -4.06 9.72 1.73
CA VAL A 57 -4.12 9.93 0.28
C VAL A 57 -3.14 9.02 -0.43
N LYS A 58 -1.88 8.93 0.04
CA LYS A 58 -0.89 8.00 -0.54
C LYS A 58 -1.36 6.55 -0.52
N THR A 59 -1.98 6.10 0.58
CA THR A 59 -2.53 4.74 0.63
C THR A 59 -3.70 4.58 -0.36
N GLN A 60 -4.60 5.57 -0.48
CA GLN A 60 -5.71 5.55 -1.44
C GLN A 60 -5.25 5.54 -2.89
N ASP A 61 -4.19 6.28 -3.21
CA ASP A 61 -3.60 6.32 -4.55
C ASP A 61 -3.04 4.95 -4.95
N ILE A 62 -2.38 4.25 -4.01
CA ILE A 62 -1.90 2.88 -4.25
C ILE A 62 -3.07 1.94 -4.56
N PHE A 63 -4.13 1.94 -3.75
CA PHE A 63 -5.29 1.09 -4.03
C PHE A 63 -6.00 1.47 -5.33
N THR A 64 -6.01 2.75 -5.70
CA THR A 64 -6.52 3.21 -6.99
C THR A 64 -5.70 2.65 -8.15
N GLU A 65 -4.37 2.68 -8.05
CA GLU A 65 -3.49 2.08 -9.06
C GLU A 65 -3.70 0.57 -9.18
N LEU A 66 -3.85 -0.14 -8.06
CA LEU A 66 -4.16 -1.58 -8.05
C LEU A 66 -5.51 -1.88 -8.73
N MET A 67 -6.53 -1.04 -8.52
CA MET A 67 -7.83 -1.16 -9.19
C MET A 67 -7.72 -0.94 -10.69
N ILE A 68 -6.93 0.05 -11.13
CA ILE A 68 -6.74 0.39 -12.55
C ILE A 68 -5.98 -0.70 -13.29
N THR A 69 -4.99 -1.30 -12.64
CA THR A 69 -4.06 -2.26 -13.25
C THR A 69 -4.52 -3.72 -13.18
N LEU A 70 -5.54 -4.03 -12.38
CA LEU A 70 -6.07 -5.38 -12.24
C LEU A 70 -6.92 -5.77 -13.47
N ASP A 71 -6.52 -6.84 -14.16
CA ASP A 71 -7.33 -7.45 -15.21
C ASP A 71 -8.52 -8.21 -14.61
N GLN A 72 -9.69 -7.57 -14.61
CA GLN A 72 -10.92 -8.17 -14.10
C GLN A 72 -11.45 -9.32 -14.97
N ASN A 73 -10.91 -9.53 -16.18
CA ASN A 73 -11.26 -10.69 -17.01
C ASN A 73 -10.50 -11.95 -16.62
N ALA A 74 -9.51 -11.86 -15.72
CA ALA A 74 -8.70 -12.99 -15.27
C ALA A 74 -9.47 -14.01 -14.40
N GLY A 75 -10.74 -13.75 -14.11
CA GLY A 75 -11.67 -14.65 -13.44
C GLY A 75 -12.35 -14.03 -12.23
N GLU A 76 -13.19 -14.82 -11.56
CA GLU A 76 -13.98 -14.36 -10.40
C GLU A 76 -13.10 -13.83 -9.25
N TRP A 77 -11.91 -14.40 -9.06
CA TRP A 77 -10.96 -13.93 -8.05
C TRP A 77 -10.55 -12.47 -8.27
N ALA A 78 -10.40 -12.02 -9.52
CA ALA A 78 -9.99 -10.67 -9.84
C ALA A 78 -11.13 -9.67 -9.54
N VAL A 79 -12.37 -10.04 -9.86
CA VAL A 79 -13.55 -9.23 -9.51
C VAL A 79 -13.71 -9.11 -7.99
N ASN A 80 -13.50 -10.19 -7.25
CA ASN A 80 -13.57 -10.16 -5.79
C ASN A 80 -12.44 -9.32 -5.19
N MET A 81 -11.23 -9.44 -5.74
CA MET A 81 -10.08 -8.65 -5.32
C MET A 81 -10.28 -7.14 -5.59
N TYR A 82 -10.87 -6.78 -6.73
CA TYR A 82 -11.25 -5.39 -7.04
C TYR A 82 -12.19 -4.81 -5.97
N LYS A 83 -13.22 -5.56 -5.56
CA LYS A 83 -14.16 -5.13 -4.51
C LYS A 83 -13.48 -4.91 -3.16
N ILE A 84 -12.49 -5.74 -2.82
CA ILE A 84 -11.68 -5.56 -1.61
C ILE A 84 -10.91 -4.24 -1.69
N TYR A 85 -10.27 -3.95 -2.84
CA TYR A 85 -9.53 -2.70 -3.02
C TYR A 85 -10.44 -1.47 -2.95
N GLU A 86 -11.61 -1.55 -3.58
CA GLU A 86 -12.63 -0.51 -3.54
C GLU A 86 -13.09 -0.23 -2.11
N PHE A 87 -13.46 -1.28 -1.36
CA PHE A 87 -13.84 -1.17 0.04
C PHE A 87 -12.74 -0.52 0.89
N ILE A 88 -11.49 -0.98 0.76
CA ILE A 88 -10.36 -0.40 1.49
C ILE A 88 -10.23 1.10 1.18
N LYS A 89 -10.26 1.48 -0.11
CA LYS A 89 -10.14 2.87 -0.53
C LYS A 89 -11.25 3.74 0.08
N GLU A 90 -12.50 3.27 0.05
CA GLU A 90 -13.64 3.98 0.63
C GLU A 90 -13.51 4.17 2.14
N ARG A 91 -13.09 3.12 2.88
CA ARG A 91 -12.84 3.24 4.33
C ARG A 91 -11.73 4.24 4.63
N LEU A 92 -10.64 4.23 3.87
CA LEU A 92 -9.55 5.20 4.03
C LEU A 92 -10.00 6.63 3.73
N PHE A 93 -10.86 6.83 2.73
CA PHE A 93 -11.48 8.12 2.46
C PHE A 93 -12.31 8.60 3.66
N GLN A 94 -13.15 7.74 4.23
CA GLN A 94 -13.94 8.06 5.43
C GLN A 94 -13.05 8.36 6.64
N ALA A 95 -11.99 7.59 6.86
CA ALA A 95 -10.99 7.86 7.89
C ALA A 95 -10.33 9.23 7.70
N ASN A 96 -10.11 9.65 6.46
CA ASN A 96 -9.48 10.93 6.13
C ASN A 96 -10.40 12.11 6.46
N ILE A 97 -11.69 12.01 6.15
CA ILE A 97 -12.68 13.04 6.45
C ILE A 97 -12.94 13.13 7.95
N LYS A 98 -13.14 11.99 8.62
CA LYS A 98 -13.55 11.95 10.03
C LYS A 98 -12.40 12.05 11.02
N LYS A 99 -11.17 11.76 10.58
CA LYS A 99 -10.00 11.53 11.44
C LYS A 99 -10.30 10.51 12.55
N ASP A 100 -11.02 9.46 12.21
CA ASP A 100 -11.36 8.38 13.14
C ASP A 100 -10.37 7.22 12.98
N VAL A 101 -9.53 7.03 13.98
CA VAL A 101 -8.53 5.96 14.02
C VAL A 101 -9.17 4.57 13.97
N LYS A 102 -10.39 4.40 14.47
CA LYS A 102 -11.08 3.10 14.49
C LYS A 102 -11.34 2.58 13.07
N ILE A 103 -11.59 3.49 12.12
CA ILE A 103 -11.78 3.12 10.71
C ILE A 103 -10.47 2.57 10.12
N ILE A 104 -9.33 3.14 10.51
CA ILE A 104 -8.02 2.62 10.09
C ILE A 104 -7.75 1.26 10.75
N ASP A 105 -8.07 1.12 12.04
CA ASP A 105 -7.88 -0.14 12.77
C ASP A 105 -8.71 -1.29 12.20
N GLU A 106 -9.91 -1.00 11.72
CA GLU A 106 -10.78 -1.98 11.04
C GLU A 106 -10.23 -2.42 9.68
N VAL A 107 -9.69 -1.49 8.89
CA VAL A 107 -9.24 -1.77 7.52
C VAL A 107 -7.78 -2.25 7.45
N MET A 108 -6.95 -1.98 8.47
CA MET A 108 -5.54 -2.37 8.49
C MET A 108 -5.31 -3.87 8.23
N PRO A 109 -6.05 -4.80 8.86
CA PRO A 109 -5.87 -6.23 8.61
C PRO A 109 -6.11 -6.60 7.15
N LEU A 110 -7.07 -5.95 6.47
CA LEU A 110 -7.35 -6.19 5.04
C LEU A 110 -6.21 -5.68 4.15
N ILE A 111 -5.60 -4.53 4.49
CA ILE A 111 -4.43 -4.01 3.76
C ILE A 111 -3.25 -4.99 3.90
N GLU A 112 -3.01 -5.51 5.12
CA GLU A 112 -1.97 -6.49 5.38
C GLU A 112 -2.25 -7.84 4.70
N GLU A 113 -3.50 -8.28 4.68
CA GLU A 113 -3.93 -9.51 3.99
C GLU A 113 -3.71 -9.41 2.48
N VAL A 114 -4.13 -8.31 1.83
CA VAL A 114 -3.86 -8.08 0.40
C VAL A 114 -2.37 -8.15 0.10
N ARG A 115 -1.54 -7.50 0.94
CA ARG A 115 -0.08 -7.55 0.81
C ARG A 115 0.45 -8.98 0.91
N ASN A 116 -0.02 -9.74 1.88
CA ASN A 116 0.40 -11.12 2.11
C ASN A 116 -0.04 -12.05 0.97
N THR A 117 -1.26 -11.90 0.46
CA THR A 117 -1.75 -12.68 -0.69
C THR A 117 -0.84 -12.51 -1.91
N TRP A 118 -0.42 -11.29 -2.22
CA TRP A 118 0.50 -11.06 -3.34
C TRP A 118 1.92 -11.56 -3.06
N GLN A 119 2.38 -11.49 -1.82
CA GLN A 119 3.65 -12.07 -1.40
C GLN A 119 3.65 -13.59 -1.62
N GLU A 120 2.60 -14.28 -1.18
CA GLU A 120 2.43 -15.72 -1.38
C GLU A 120 2.35 -16.07 -2.87
N ALA A 121 1.57 -15.32 -3.65
CA ALA A 121 1.48 -15.52 -5.10
C ALA A 121 2.85 -15.37 -5.78
N TYR A 122 3.65 -14.39 -5.36
CA TYR A 122 5.03 -14.21 -5.82
C TYR A 122 5.91 -15.40 -5.47
N GLU A 123 5.88 -15.89 -4.22
CA GLU A 123 6.65 -17.05 -3.77
C GLU A 123 6.28 -18.32 -4.56
N VAL A 124 4.98 -18.58 -4.75
CA VAL A 124 4.49 -19.70 -5.57
C VAL A 124 4.98 -19.58 -7.02
N SER A 125 5.01 -18.36 -7.58
CA SER A 125 5.50 -18.14 -8.95
C SER A 125 7.00 -18.44 -9.11
N LYS A 126 7.80 -18.27 -8.04
CA LYS A 126 9.23 -18.59 -8.02
C LYS A 126 9.51 -20.06 -7.71
N GLY A 127 8.71 -20.68 -6.84
CA GLY A 127 8.84 -22.09 -6.46
C GLY A 127 8.38 -23.08 -7.53
N LYS A 128 7.63 -22.63 -8.54
CA LYS A 128 7.27 -23.42 -9.74
C LYS A 128 8.35 -23.40 -10.84
N ARG A 129 9.58 -22.98 -10.53
CA ARG A 129 10.75 -23.08 -11.42
C ARG A 129 11.70 -24.16 -10.96
#